data_AF-A0AAV0G6B8-F1
#
_entry.id   AF-A0AAV0G6B8-F1
#
_cell.length_a   1.000
_cell.length_b   1.000
_cell.length_c   1.000
_cell.angle_alpha   90.00
_cell.angle_beta   90.00
_cell.angle_gamma   90.00
#
_symmetry.space_group_name_H-M   'P 1'
#
loop_
_entity.id
_entity.type
_entity.pdbx_description
1 polymer ?
#
loop_
_entity_poly.entity_id
_entity_poly.type
_entity_poly.pdbx_seq_one_letter_code
_entity_poly.pdbx_strand_id
1 'polypeptide(L)'
;MVFSVANTCGIRCEALMSSCMDIIVKSDIDTITLEKALPCQIVKQITDSRTKLGLQVPGSNRFHDKHVKRIYRALDSDDVELVRMLLKEGHTNLDDAYALHYAVAYCDAKTTSELLDLSIADVNHRNLRGYTVLHVAAIRKDPKIVVSLLTKGARPSDLTSDGRKALQIAKRLTRAMDYKKPVEQGKTTPKNRLCIEILEQAERRDPLLGEASESLAMAGDDLRMKLLYLENRGFF
;
A
#
# COMPACT_ATOMS: atom_id res chain seq x y z
N MET A 1 15.04 7.96 -0.98
CA MET A 1 16.40 7.72 -0.45
C MET A 1 17.37 8.84 -0.86
N VAL A 2 17.62 9.10 -2.15
CA VAL A 2 18.54 10.17 -2.61
C VAL A 2 18.20 11.56 -2.05
N PHE A 3 16.93 11.97 -2.08
CA PHE A 3 16.54 13.28 -1.55
C PHE A 3 16.67 13.40 -0.02
N SER A 4 16.36 12.33 0.72
CA SER A 4 16.57 12.30 2.17
C SER A 4 18.05 12.40 2.54
N VAL A 5 18.93 11.76 1.76
CA VAL A 5 20.39 11.86 1.95
C VAL A 5 20.90 13.25 1.57
N ALA A 6 20.40 13.83 0.46
CA ALA A 6 20.72 15.21 0.09
C ALA A 6 20.30 16.19 1.19
N ASN A 7 19.11 16.01 1.78
CA ASN A 7 18.61 16.81 2.90
C ASN A 7 19.50 16.72 4.15
N THR A 8 20.04 15.54 4.47
CA THR A 8 20.97 15.38 5.59
C THR A 8 22.38 15.92 5.31
N CYS A 9 22.77 16.11 4.04
CA CYS A 9 24.11 16.58 3.66
C CYS A 9 24.29 18.11 3.61
N GLY A 10 23.23 18.90 3.79
CA GLY A 10 23.32 20.37 3.84
C GLY A 10 23.88 21.03 2.56
N ILE A 11 24.44 22.24 2.73
CA ILE A 11 24.80 23.27 1.72
C ILE A 11 25.67 22.76 0.55
N ARG A 12 26.34 21.60 0.67
CA ARG A 12 27.26 21.07 -0.35
C ARG A 12 26.58 20.52 -1.61
N CYS A 13 25.25 20.57 -1.69
CA CYS A 13 24.46 19.98 -2.78
C CYS A 13 23.22 20.81 -3.15
N GLU A 14 23.27 22.14 -3.11
CA GLU A 14 22.11 23.00 -3.44
C GLU A 14 21.51 22.71 -4.82
N ALA A 15 22.34 22.54 -5.85
CA ALA A 15 21.88 22.21 -7.20
C ALA A 15 21.17 20.83 -7.27
N LEU A 16 21.69 19.85 -6.54
CA LEU A 16 21.08 18.51 -6.45
C LEU A 16 19.77 18.57 -5.64
N MET A 17 19.74 19.34 -4.55
CA MET A 17 18.54 19.56 -3.75
C MET A 17 17.43 20.21 -4.57
N SER A 18 17.76 21.27 -5.29
CA SER A 18 16.83 21.99 -6.17
C SER A 18 16.28 21.07 -7.26
N SER A 19 17.16 20.31 -7.92
CA SER A 19 16.74 19.34 -8.93
C SER A 19 15.84 18.25 -8.35
N CYS A 20 16.17 17.73 -7.16
CA CYS A 20 15.34 16.73 -6.49
C CYS A 20 14.00 17.31 -6.02
N MET A 21 13.97 18.56 -5.55
CA MET A 21 12.73 19.25 -5.19
C MET A 21 11.84 19.42 -6.42
N ASP A 22 12.38 19.85 -7.56
CA ASP A 22 11.60 20.00 -8.80
C ASP A 22 11.01 18.66 -9.26
N ILE A 23 11.80 17.58 -9.21
CA ILE A 23 11.33 16.22 -9.48
C ILE A 23 10.19 15.83 -8.53
N ILE A 24 10.32 16.09 -7.23
CA ILE A 24 9.31 15.72 -6.23
C ILE A 24 8.04 16.56 -6.41
N VAL A 25 8.17 17.87 -6.65
CA VAL A 25 7.04 18.78 -6.89
C VAL A 25 6.22 18.29 -8.08
N LYS A 26 6.87 17.88 -9.16
CA LYS A 26 6.22 17.36 -10.38
C LYS A 26 5.80 15.89 -10.28
N SER A 27 6.28 15.16 -9.28
CA SER A 27 5.91 13.76 -9.07
C SER A 27 4.50 13.60 -8.50
N ASP A 28 3.97 12.39 -8.64
CA ASP A 28 2.68 11.95 -8.12
C ASP A 28 2.76 11.39 -6.68
N ILE A 29 3.84 11.67 -5.96
CA ILE A 29 4.01 11.30 -4.54
C ILE A 29 2.96 12.03 -3.70
N ASP A 30 2.16 11.29 -2.94
CA ASP A 30 1.11 11.84 -2.09
C ASP A 30 1.68 12.56 -0.86
N THR A 31 0.88 13.46 -0.29
CA THR A 31 1.27 14.30 0.85
C THR A 31 1.64 13.48 2.09
N ILE A 32 0.96 12.34 2.33
CA ILE A 32 1.22 11.50 3.51
C ILE A 32 2.61 10.87 3.40
N THR A 33 2.96 10.35 2.22
CA THR A 33 4.31 9.83 1.94
C THR A 33 5.38 10.91 2.15
N LEU A 34 5.10 12.16 1.75
CA LEU A 34 6.02 13.28 1.99
C LEU A 34 6.16 13.59 3.48
N GLU A 35 5.05 13.67 4.23
CA GLU A 35 5.03 13.92 5.69
C GLU A 35 5.80 12.84 6.47
N LYS A 36 5.74 11.59 6.03
CA LYS A 36 6.48 10.48 6.64
C LYS A 36 7.97 10.48 6.32
N ALA A 37 8.36 11.00 5.16
CA ALA A 37 9.73 10.90 4.66
C ALA A 37 10.58 12.16 4.88
N LEU A 38 9.96 13.33 5.09
CA LEU A 38 10.64 14.63 5.02
C LEU A 38 10.27 15.56 6.19
N PRO A 39 11.16 16.49 6.57
CA PRO A 39 10.84 17.52 7.56
C PRO A 39 9.67 18.40 7.12
N CYS A 40 8.86 18.86 8.08
CA CYS A 40 7.64 19.64 7.83
C CYS A 40 7.88 20.90 6.99
N GLN A 41 9.03 21.55 7.15
CA GLN A 41 9.41 22.74 6.37
C GLN A 41 9.55 22.42 4.88
N ILE A 42 10.15 21.28 4.54
CA ILE A 42 10.36 20.84 3.16
C ILE A 42 9.04 20.39 2.54
N VAL A 43 8.23 19.64 3.29
CA VAL A 43 6.89 19.22 2.85
C VAL A 43 6.05 20.46 2.51
N LYS A 44 6.06 21.47 3.38
CA LYS A 44 5.35 22.73 3.15
C LYS A 44 5.81 23.43 1.86
N GLN A 45 7.12 23.52 1.63
CA GLN A 45 7.66 24.10 0.40
C GLN A 45 7.18 23.33 -0.85
N ILE A 46 7.17 22.00 -0.80
CA ILE A 46 6.68 21.15 -1.90
C ILE A 46 5.18 21.37 -2.13
N THR A 47 4.38 21.38 -1.07
CA THR A 47 2.92 21.58 -1.19
C THR A 47 2.57 22.97 -1.70
N ASP A 48 3.25 24.00 -1.24
CA ASP A 48 3.04 25.39 -1.69
C ASP A 48 3.42 25.52 -3.18
N SER A 49 4.51 24.88 -3.60
CA SER A 49 4.96 24.83 -5.00
C SER A 49 3.97 24.10 -5.91
N ARG A 50 3.46 22.94 -5.47
CA ARG A 50 2.41 22.20 -6.19
C ARG A 50 1.13 23.01 -6.35
N THR A 51 0.75 23.75 -5.30
CA THR A 51 -0.42 24.64 -5.31
C THR A 51 -0.26 25.76 -6.34
N LYS A 52 0.91 26.42 -6.34
CA LYS A 52 1.23 27.49 -7.29
C LYS A 52 1.20 27.02 -8.75
N LEU A 53 1.58 25.78 -9.00
CA LEU A 53 1.58 25.17 -10.34
C LEU A 53 0.24 24.54 -10.73
N GLY A 54 -0.76 24.55 -9.85
CA GLY A 54 -2.06 23.90 -10.11
C GLY A 54 -1.97 22.37 -10.21
N LEU A 55 -0.91 21.75 -9.67
CA LEU A 55 -0.67 20.31 -9.73
C LEU A 55 -1.38 19.52 -8.63
N GLN A 56 -2.21 20.18 -7.81
CA GLN A 56 -2.97 19.47 -6.78
C GLN A 56 -4.10 18.64 -7.41
N VAL A 57 -4.20 17.38 -6.99
CA VAL A 57 -5.35 16.53 -7.33
C VAL A 57 -6.61 17.15 -6.72
N PRO A 58 -7.69 17.39 -7.50
CA PRO A 58 -8.96 17.85 -6.97
C PRO A 58 -9.42 16.93 -5.83
N GLY A 59 -9.63 17.47 -4.63
CA GLY A 59 -9.96 16.69 -3.43
C GLY A 59 -8.83 16.51 -2.43
N SER A 60 -7.61 16.98 -2.71
CA SER A 60 -6.48 16.98 -1.75
C SER A 60 -6.77 17.75 -0.45
N ASN A 61 -7.74 18.65 -0.45
CA ASN A 61 -8.19 19.36 0.74
C ASN A 61 -9.01 18.50 1.72
N ARG A 62 -9.49 17.30 1.33
CA ARG A 62 -10.15 16.36 2.27
C ARG A 62 -9.20 15.84 3.35
N PHE A 63 -7.87 15.86 3.11
CA PHE A 63 -6.85 15.46 4.10
C PHE A 63 -6.63 16.49 5.23
N HIS A 64 -7.29 17.65 5.17
CA HIS A 64 -7.33 18.60 6.28
C HIS A 64 -8.35 18.24 7.36
N ASP A 65 -9.14 17.18 7.16
CA ASP A 65 -10.04 16.71 8.21
C ASP A 65 -9.22 16.27 9.43
N LYS A 66 -9.35 17.04 10.52
CA LYS A 66 -8.72 16.75 11.81
C LYS A 66 -9.10 15.34 12.28
N HIS A 67 -10.28 14.85 11.90
CA HIS A 67 -10.76 13.52 12.25
C HIS A 67 -9.97 12.42 11.52
N VAL A 68 -9.76 12.52 10.20
CA VAL A 68 -8.89 11.59 9.43
C VAL A 68 -7.48 11.54 10.02
N LYS A 69 -6.91 12.70 10.39
CA LYS A 69 -5.58 12.74 11.03
C LYS A 69 -5.54 12.02 12.38
N ARG A 70 -6.63 12.06 13.16
CA ARG A 70 -6.73 11.29 14.42
C ARG A 70 -6.77 9.79 14.13
N ILE A 71 -7.52 9.36 13.11
CA ILE A 71 -7.56 7.96 12.66
C ILE A 71 -6.16 7.48 12.27
N TYR A 72 -5.43 8.25 11.47
CA TYR A 72 -4.06 7.89 11.07
C TYR A 72 -3.08 7.83 12.24
N ARG A 73 -3.20 8.72 13.23
CA ARG A 73 -2.38 8.65 14.45
C ARG A 73 -2.66 7.41 15.29
N ALA A 74 -3.92 6.98 15.35
CA ALA A 74 -4.29 5.73 16.01
C ALA A 74 -3.68 4.52 15.28
N LEU A 75 -3.73 4.51 13.95
CA LEU A 75 -3.07 3.50 13.12
C LEU A 75 -1.54 3.49 13.28
N ASP A 76 -0.91 4.66 13.38
CA ASP A 76 0.52 4.79 13.67
C ASP A 76 0.93 4.26 15.05
N SER A 77 -0.04 4.20 15.97
CA SER A 77 0.16 3.70 17.34
C SER A 77 -0.31 2.25 17.50
N ASP A 78 -0.67 1.57 16.40
CA ASP A 78 -1.24 0.22 16.37
C ASP A 78 -2.51 0.06 17.23
N ASP A 79 -3.27 1.15 17.44
CA ASP A 79 -4.46 1.19 18.30
C ASP A 79 -5.75 1.10 17.48
N VAL A 80 -6.10 -0.12 17.06
CA VAL A 80 -7.31 -0.40 16.28
C VAL A 80 -8.60 -0.15 17.08
N GLU A 81 -8.56 -0.27 18.41
CA GLU A 81 -9.71 0.04 19.25
C GLU A 81 -9.96 1.55 19.32
N LEU A 82 -8.92 2.38 19.37
CA LEU A 82 -9.07 3.82 19.20
C LEU A 82 -9.58 4.18 17.81
N VAL A 83 -9.15 3.49 16.75
CA VAL A 83 -9.76 3.66 15.41
C VAL A 83 -11.26 3.36 15.48
N ARG A 84 -11.67 2.24 16.08
CA ARG A 84 -13.08 1.86 16.25
C ARG A 84 -13.85 2.93 17.04
N MET A 85 -13.27 3.47 18.10
CA MET A 85 -13.88 4.54 18.89
C MET A 85 -14.05 5.82 18.07
N LEU A 86 -13.01 6.25 17.35
CA LEU A 86 -13.05 7.42 16.48
C LEU A 86 -14.11 7.30 15.37
N LEU A 87 -14.30 6.10 14.81
CA LEU A 87 -15.34 5.83 13.82
C LEU A 87 -16.76 5.90 14.41
N LYS A 88 -16.95 5.54 15.69
CA LYS A 88 -18.23 5.68 16.40
C LYS A 88 -18.55 7.14 16.74
N GLU A 89 -17.53 7.94 17.04
CA GLU A 89 -17.67 9.34 17.41
C GLU A 89 -17.98 10.28 16.24
N GLY A 90 -17.72 9.88 14.98
CA GLY A 90 -17.54 10.86 13.90
C GLY A 90 -18.16 10.55 12.54
N HIS A 91 -18.13 11.59 11.70
CA HIS A 91 -18.80 11.71 10.40
C HIS A 91 -18.03 11.11 9.21
N THR A 92 -16.89 10.44 9.45
CA THR A 92 -15.99 9.91 8.42
C THR A 92 -15.77 8.42 8.66
N ASN A 93 -16.07 7.59 7.65
CA ASN A 93 -15.83 6.15 7.67
C ASN A 93 -14.40 5.79 7.21
N LEU A 94 -14.03 4.50 7.26
CA LEU A 94 -12.68 4.05 6.85
C LEU A 94 -12.37 4.32 5.38
N ASP A 95 -13.36 4.27 4.49
CA ASP A 95 -13.18 4.43 3.05
C ASP A 95 -12.98 5.91 2.69
N ASP A 96 -13.79 6.81 3.24
CA ASP A 96 -13.63 8.26 3.12
C ASP A 96 -12.28 8.73 3.67
N ALA A 97 -11.81 8.08 4.74
CA ALA A 97 -10.50 8.32 5.32
C ALA A 97 -9.35 7.63 4.57
N TYR A 98 -9.60 6.77 3.57
CA TYR A 98 -8.61 5.89 2.95
C TYR A 98 -7.75 5.13 3.98
N ALA A 99 -8.32 4.81 5.13
CA ALA A 99 -7.61 4.29 6.29
C ALA A 99 -7.00 2.91 6.00
N LEU A 100 -7.64 2.09 5.18
CA LEU A 100 -7.08 0.80 4.77
C LEU A 100 -5.87 0.98 3.82
N HIS A 101 -5.90 1.96 2.91
CA HIS A 101 -4.72 2.30 2.09
C HIS A 101 -3.56 2.78 2.97
N TYR A 102 -3.87 3.58 4.00
CA TYR A 102 -2.88 4.05 4.96
C TYR A 102 -2.25 2.89 5.74
N ALA A 103 -3.07 2.02 6.31
CA ALA A 103 -2.60 0.87 7.09
C ALA A 103 -1.72 -0.05 6.25
N VAL A 104 -2.16 -0.40 5.04
CA VAL A 104 -1.39 -1.23 4.10
C VAL A 104 -0.06 -0.56 3.71
N ALA A 105 -0.02 0.77 3.58
CA ALA A 105 1.20 1.48 3.21
C ALA A 105 2.21 1.56 4.37
N TYR A 106 1.75 1.87 5.60
CA TYR A 106 2.63 2.33 6.68
C TYR A 106 2.61 1.48 7.94
N CYS A 107 1.52 0.78 8.25
CA CYS A 107 1.41 -0.04 9.47
C CYS A 107 2.03 -1.42 9.27
N ASP A 108 2.08 -2.22 10.33
CA ASP A 108 2.49 -3.61 10.24
C ASP A 108 1.36 -4.53 9.70
N ALA A 109 1.69 -5.80 9.45
CA ALA A 109 0.74 -6.78 8.95
C ALA A 109 -0.36 -7.14 9.99
N LYS A 110 -0.07 -6.99 11.29
CA LYS A 110 -0.99 -7.31 12.37
C LYS A 110 -2.09 -6.25 12.46
N THR A 111 -1.72 -4.98 12.59
CA THR A 111 -2.63 -3.82 12.58
C THR A 111 -3.46 -3.79 11.31
N THR A 112 -2.85 -4.10 10.16
CA THR A 112 -3.58 -4.22 8.88
C THR A 112 -4.62 -5.35 8.92
N SER A 113 -4.28 -6.51 9.48
CA SER A 113 -5.22 -7.63 9.61
C SER A 113 -6.38 -7.30 10.55
N GLU A 114 -6.08 -6.73 11.71
CA GLU A 114 -7.10 -6.33 12.69
C GLU A 114 -8.06 -5.28 12.11
N LEU A 115 -7.54 -4.32 11.34
CA LEU A 115 -8.36 -3.33 10.64
C LEU A 115 -9.25 -3.98 9.57
N LEU A 116 -8.72 -4.95 8.82
CA LEU A 116 -9.50 -5.74 7.84
C LEU A 116 -10.57 -6.60 8.51
N ASP A 117 -10.30 -7.11 9.70
CA ASP A 117 -11.25 -7.94 10.45
C ASP A 117 -12.45 -7.15 10.97
N LEU A 118 -12.34 -5.82 11.07
CA LEU A 118 -13.49 -4.95 11.32
C LEU A 118 -14.57 -5.10 10.25
N SER A 119 -14.23 -5.50 9.02
CA SER A 119 -15.16 -5.81 7.93
C SER A 119 -16.15 -4.68 7.59
N ILE A 120 -15.73 -3.43 7.80
CA ILE A 120 -16.52 -2.20 7.56
C ILE A 120 -15.91 -1.28 6.48
N ALA A 121 -14.82 -1.72 5.85
CA ALA A 121 -14.18 -1.01 4.74
C ALA A 121 -14.31 -1.82 3.44
N ASP A 122 -14.53 -1.15 2.31
CA ASP A 122 -14.47 -1.78 1.00
C ASP A 122 -13.00 -2.02 0.59
N VAL A 123 -12.60 -3.30 0.61
CA VAL A 123 -11.25 -3.74 0.20
C VAL A 123 -10.93 -3.46 -1.27
N ASN A 124 -11.91 -3.10 -2.08
CA ASN A 124 -11.71 -2.72 -3.47
C ASN A 124 -11.88 -1.20 -3.71
N HIS A 125 -12.04 -0.41 -2.66
CA HIS A 125 -12.15 1.04 -2.75
C HIS A 125 -10.89 1.63 -3.39
N ARG A 126 -11.09 2.60 -4.29
CA ARG A 126 -9.99 3.30 -4.98
C ARG A 126 -9.71 4.62 -4.28
N ASN A 127 -8.44 4.86 -3.95
CA ASN A 127 -8.02 6.17 -3.46
C ASN A 127 -8.05 7.23 -4.57
N LEU A 128 -7.75 8.49 -4.22
CA LEU A 128 -7.73 9.62 -5.17
C LEU A 128 -6.77 9.46 -6.36
N ARG A 129 -5.82 8.52 -6.29
CA ARG A 129 -4.90 8.19 -7.39
C ARG A 129 -5.37 7.00 -8.23
N GLY A 130 -6.55 6.44 -7.94
CA GLY A 130 -7.10 5.27 -8.60
C GLY A 130 -6.53 3.93 -8.14
N TYR A 131 -5.81 3.89 -7.01
CA TYR A 131 -5.23 2.65 -6.48
C TYR A 131 -6.20 1.96 -5.51
N THR A 132 -6.40 0.65 -5.68
CA THR A 132 -6.97 -0.21 -4.65
C THR A 132 -5.90 -0.55 -3.62
N VAL A 133 -6.30 -1.07 -2.45
CA VAL A 133 -5.35 -1.49 -1.41
C VAL A 133 -4.47 -2.65 -1.86
N LEU A 134 -4.94 -3.50 -2.78
CA LEU A 134 -4.13 -4.56 -3.37
C LEU A 134 -3.00 -4.00 -4.25
N HIS A 135 -3.23 -2.89 -4.98
CA HIS A 135 -2.15 -2.19 -5.68
C HIS A 135 -1.10 -1.64 -4.71
N VAL A 136 -1.52 -1.07 -3.58
CA VAL A 136 -0.61 -0.56 -2.55
C VAL A 136 0.20 -1.72 -1.93
N ALA A 137 -0.44 -2.84 -1.62
CA ALA A 137 0.23 -4.03 -1.11
C ALA A 137 1.30 -4.58 -2.08
N ALA A 138 1.02 -4.56 -3.39
CA ALA A 138 1.98 -4.95 -4.41
C ALA A 138 3.22 -4.04 -4.46
N ILE A 139 3.07 -2.74 -4.14
CA ILE A 139 4.18 -1.79 -4.01
C ILE A 139 5.00 -2.08 -2.74
N ARG A 140 4.33 -2.41 -1.64
CA ARG A 140 4.96 -2.75 -0.35
C ARG A 140 5.71 -4.08 -0.38
N LYS A 141 5.28 -5.01 -1.25
CA LYS A 141 5.87 -6.34 -1.44
C LYS A 141 5.86 -7.18 -0.15
N ASP A 142 4.74 -7.12 0.57
CA ASP A 142 4.49 -7.94 1.75
C ASP A 142 3.47 -9.05 1.43
N PRO A 143 3.94 -10.31 1.28
CA PRO A 143 3.07 -11.45 0.95
C PRO A 143 1.93 -11.66 1.94
N LYS A 144 2.16 -11.38 3.23
CA LYS A 144 1.15 -11.58 4.28
C LYS A 144 -0.03 -10.65 4.06
N ILE A 145 0.25 -9.37 3.78
CA ILE A 145 -0.78 -8.37 3.51
C ILE A 145 -1.51 -8.72 2.20
N VAL A 146 -0.79 -9.12 1.14
CA VAL A 146 -1.40 -9.54 -0.13
C VAL A 146 -2.38 -10.70 0.08
N VAL A 147 -1.99 -11.72 0.84
CA VAL A 147 -2.86 -12.87 1.16
C VAL A 147 -4.08 -12.45 1.97
N SER A 148 -3.90 -11.63 3.01
CA SER A 148 -5.02 -11.14 3.82
C SER A 148 -6.03 -10.36 2.98
N LEU A 149 -5.57 -9.49 2.08
CA LEU A 149 -6.44 -8.72 1.19
C LEU A 149 -7.20 -9.63 0.20
N LEU A 150 -6.52 -10.57 -0.45
CA LEU A 150 -7.16 -11.53 -1.37
C LEU A 150 -8.21 -12.39 -0.64
N THR A 151 -7.90 -12.83 0.59
CA THR A 151 -8.82 -13.59 1.44
C THR A 151 -10.07 -12.79 1.79
N LYS A 152 -9.94 -11.46 1.93
CA LYS A 152 -11.06 -10.54 2.19
C LYS A 152 -11.80 -10.10 0.91
N GLY A 153 -11.50 -10.69 -0.25
CA GLY A 153 -12.20 -10.41 -1.51
C GLY A 153 -11.61 -9.27 -2.34
N ALA A 154 -10.33 -8.93 -2.14
CA ALA A 154 -9.65 -8.00 -3.04
C ALA A 154 -9.52 -8.59 -4.45
N ARG A 155 -9.90 -7.82 -5.47
CA ARG A 155 -9.89 -8.26 -6.87
C ARG A 155 -8.50 -8.09 -7.50
N PRO A 156 -7.83 -9.16 -7.92
CA PRO A 156 -6.51 -9.08 -8.55
C PRO A 156 -6.56 -8.49 -9.97
N SER A 157 -7.73 -8.53 -10.61
CA SER A 157 -7.98 -8.04 -11.97
C SER A 157 -8.27 -6.54 -12.07
N ASP A 158 -8.51 -5.85 -10.95
CA ASP A 158 -8.77 -4.41 -10.92
C ASP A 158 -7.59 -3.63 -11.51
N LEU A 159 -7.92 -2.56 -12.26
CA LEU A 159 -6.94 -1.68 -12.89
C LEU A 159 -6.81 -0.36 -12.12
N THR A 160 -5.58 0.15 -12.08
CA THR A 160 -5.26 1.55 -11.78
C THR A 160 -5.70 2.46 -12.93
N SER A 161 -5.66 3.78 -12.71
CA SER A 161 -5.94 4.78 -13.75
C SER A 161 -4.98 4.73 -14.95
N ASP A 162 -3.76 4.20 -14.77
CA ASP A 162 -2.79 3.96 -15.85
C ASP A 162 -2.90 2.54 -16.45
N GLY A 163 -3.99 1.82 -16.18
CA GLY A 163 -4.29 0.53 -16.80
C GLY A 163 -3.43 -0.63 -16.30
N ARG A 164 -2.93 -0.57 -15.06
CA ARG A 164 -2.07 -1.60 -14.48
C ARG A 164 -2.77 -2.39 -13.40
N LYS A 165 -2.55 -3.71 -13.40
CA LYS A 165 -2.93 -4.62 -12.31
C LYS A 165 -1.87 -4.66 -11.21
N ALA A 166 -2.26 -5.16 -10.03
CA ALA A 166 -1.34 -5.40 -8.90
C ALA A 166 -0.14 -6.27 -9.30
N LEU A 167 -0.38 -7.33 -10.09
CA LEU A 167 0.68 -8.22 -10.57
C LEU A 167 1.74 -7.48 -11.41
N GLN A 168 1.30 -6.62 -12.33
CA GLN A 168 2.19 -5.86 -13.20
C GLN A 168 3.04 -4.86 -12.39
N ILE A 169 2.45 -4.24 -11.36
CA ILE A 169 3.17 -3.38 -10.43
C ILE A 169 4.25 -4.18 -9.67
N ALA A 170 3.90 -5.34 -9.10
CA ALA A 170 4.85 -6.19 -8.37
C ALA A 170 6.02 -6.67 -9.26
N LYS A 171 5.73 -7.09 -10.50
CA LYS A 171 6.74 -7.50 -11.49
C LYS A 171 7.69 -6.35 -11.84
N ARG A 172 7.16 -5.16 -12.12
CA ARG A 172 7.96 -3.97 -12.47
C ARG A 172 8.91 -3.55 -11.34
N LEU A 173 8.47 -3.67 -10.09
CA LEU A 173 9.25 -3.26 -8.93
C LEU A 173 10.27 -4.33 -8.49
N THR A 174 10.17 -5.56 -8.99
CA THR A 174 11.09 -6.65 -8.65
C THR A 174 12.27 -6.62 -9.61
N ARG A 175 13.50 -6.66 -9.09
CA ARG A 175 14.71 -6.68 -9.94
C ARG A 175 14.73 -8.01 -10.69
N ALA A 176 15.09 -8.00 -11.98
CA ALA A 176 15.10 -9.20 -12.81
C ALA A 176 15.92 -10.36 -12.20
N MET A 177 16.97 -10.04 -11.45
CA MET A 177 17.82 -11.01 -10.74
C MET A 177 17.11 -11.74 -9.60
N ASP A 178 16.15 -11.10 -8.92
CA ASP A 178 15.41 -11.71 -7.80
C ASP A 178 14.33 -12.68 -8.30
N TYR A 179 13.84 -12.44 -9.52
CA TYR A 179 12.84 -13.28 -10.18
C TYR A 179 13.46 -14.51 -10.87
N LYS A 180 14.64 -14.36 -11.50
CA LYS A 180 15.30 -15.43 -12.28
C LYS A 180 16.20 -16.37 -11.49
N LYS A 181 16.55 -16.06 -10.24
CA LYS A 181 17.40 -16.96 -9.44
C LYS A 181 16.68 -18.28 -9.16
N PRO A 182 17.30 -19.44 -9.47
CA PRO A 182 16.84 -20.73 -8.98
C PRO A 182 16.69 -20.65 -7.46
N VAL A 183 15.66 -21.32 -6.92
CA VAL A 183 15.53 -21.46 -5.47
C VAL A 183 16.68 -22.34 -5.02
N GLU A 184 17.71 -21.73 -4.43
CA GLU A 184 18.75 -22.46 -3.71
C GLU A 184 18.08 -23.17 -2.53
N GLN A 185 18.22 -24.50 -2.46
CA GLN A 185 17.66 -25.31 -1.38
C GLN A 185 18.13 -24.75 -0.02
N GLY A 186 17.18 -24.44 0.87
CA GLY A 186 17.47 -23.95 2.23
C GLY A 186 17.46 -22.42 2.43
N LYS A 187 17.17 -21.60 1.41
CA LYS A 187 16.99 -20.13 1.58
C LYS A 187 15.53 -19.72 1.46
N THR A 188 15.11 -18.79 2.33
CA THR A 188 13.76 -18.20 2.31
C THR A 188 13.49 -17.53 0.97
N THR A 189 12.33 -17.84 0.37
CA THR A 189 11.90 -17.23 -0.90
C THR A 189 11.87 -15.70 -0.73
N PRO A 190 12.48 -14.90 -1.62
CA PRO A 190 12.41 -13.45 -1.52
C PRO A 190 10.95 -12.99 -1.51
N LYS A 191 10.56 -12.17 -0.53
CA LYS A 191 9.18 -11.67 -0.37
C LYS A 191 8.59 -11.10 -1.68
N ASN A 192 9.42 -10.43 -2.48
CA ASN A 192 9.05 -9.88 -3.78
C ASN A 192 8.57 -10.95 -4.77
N ARG A 193 9.30 -12.08 -4.84
CA ARG A 193 8.96 -13.21 -5.71
C ARG A 193 7.68 -13.88 -5.21
N LEU A 194 7.55 -14.05 -3.91
CA LEU A 194 6.37 -14.63 -3.29
C LEU A 194 5.10 -13.81 -3.58
N CYS A 195 5.18 -12.48 -3.51
CA CYS A 195 4.07 -11.60 -3.91
C CYS A 195 3.64 -11.81 -5.37
N ILE A 196 4.60 -11.96 -6.29
CA ILE A 196 4.32 -12.21 -7.70
C ILE A 196 3.61 -13.56 -7.86
N GLU A 197 4.14 -14.63 -7.26
CA GLU A 197 3.55 -15.97 -7.36
C GLU A 197 2.11 -16.01 -6.82
N ILE A 198 1.86 -15.34 -5.69
CA ILE A 198 0.52 -15.21 -5.09
C ILE A 198 -0.44 -14.46 -6.01
N LEU A 199 -0.02 -13.31 -6.55
CA LEU A 199 -0.86 -12.50 -7.44
C LEU A 199 -1.12 -13.20 -8.78
N GLU A 200 -0.14 -13.89 -9.36
CA GLU A 200 -0.34 -14.71 -10.55
C GLU A 200 -1.36 -15.82 -10.32
N GLN A 201 -1.29 -16.47 -9.16
CA GLN A 201 -2.23 -17.53 -8.82
C GLN A 201 -3.63 -16.98 -8.59
N ALA A 202 -3.75 -15.80 -7.98
CA ALA A 202 -5.02 -15.11 -7.79
C ALA A 202 -5.66 -14.76 -9.15
N GLU A 203 -4.89 -14.28 -10.14
CA GLU A 203 -5.40 -14.01 -11.49
C GLU A 203 -5.87 -15.28 -12.22
N ARG A 204 -5.16 -16.41 -12.07
CA ARG A 204 -5.60 -17.69 -12.67
C ARG A 204 -6.89 -18.22 -12.04
N ARG A 205 -7.18 -17.81 -10.80
CA ARG A 205 -8.32 -18.29 -10.02
C ARG A 205 -9.55 -17.43 -10.16
N ASP A 206 -9.44 -16.20 -10.65
CA ASP A 206 -10.56 -15.27 -10.86
C ASP A 206 -11.45 -15.80 -11.99
N PRO A 207 -12.53 -16.56 -11.70
CA PRO A 207 -13.44 -17.00 -12.74
C PRO A 207 -14.35 -15.80 -13.03
N LEU A 208 -14.58 -15.53 -14.31
CA LEU A 208 -15.53 -14.53 -14.77
C LEU A 208 -16.85 -14.62 -13.96
N LEU A 209 -17.13 -13.60 -13.14
CA LEU A 209 -18.42 -13.25 -12.54
C LEU A 209 -19.20 -14.37 -11.80
N GLY A 210 -19.40 -14.17 -10.50
CA GLY A 210 -20.79 -14.21 -9.98
C GLY A 210 -21.24 -15.33 -9.04
N GLU A 211 -20.38 -16.18 -8.45
CA GLU A 211 -20.87 -17.21 -7.52
C GLU A 211 -20.17 -17.27 -6.15
N ALA A 212 -21.02 -17.06 -5.13
CA ALA A 212 -21.01 -17.56 -3.77
C ALA A 212 -19.85 -17.20 -2.81
N SER A 213 -20.24 -16.46 -1.77
CA SER A 213 -19.50 -16.13 -0.55
C SER A 213 -18.99 -17.34 0.26
N GLU A 214 -19.48 -18.55 -0.01
CA GLU A 214 -18.98 -19.78 0.63
C GLU A 214 -17.63 -20.27 0.07
N SER A 215 -17.28 -19.89 -1.17
CA SER A 215 -16.02 -20.27 -1.82
C SER A 215 -14.79 -19.52 -1.27
N LEU A 216 -14.99 -18.35 -0.66
CA LEU A 216 -13.92 -17.46 -0.21
C LEU A 216 -13.22 -17.94 1.06
N ALA A 217 -13.95 -18.58 1.98
CA ALA A 217 -13.36 -19.13 3.21
C ALA A 217 -12.40 -20.29 2.92
N MET A 218 -12.83 -21.23 2.07
CA MET A 218 -11.99 -22.35 1.60
C MET A 218 -10.80 -21.85 0.77
N ALA A 219 -10.98 -20.79 -0.03
CA ALA A 219 -9.90 -20.16 -0.77
C ALA A 219 -8.88 -19.43 0.14
N GLY A 220 -9.35 -18.82 1.23
CA GLY A 220 -8.53 -18.14 2.23
C GLY A 220 -7.61 -19.09 3.00
N ASP A 221 -8.15 -20.21 3.45
CA ASP A 221 -7.36 -21.25 4.12
C ASP A 221 -6.35 -21.89 3.17
N ASP A 222 -6.71 -22.12 1.90
CA ASP A 222 -5.78 -22.60 0.89
C ASP A 222 -4.67 -21.59 0.56
N LEU A 223 -4.95 -20.28 0.50
CA LEU A 223 -3.95 -19.23 0.31
C LEU A 223 -3.00 -19.11 1.51
N ARG A 224 -3.51 -19.21 2.74
CA ARG A 224 -2.70 -19.21 3.97
C ARG A 224 -1.83 -20.45 4.08
N MET A 225 -2.40 -21.64 3.85
CA MET A 225 -1.63 -22.89 3.81
C MET A 225 -0.56 -22.86 2.72
N LYS A 226 -0.85 -22.26 1.57
CA LYS A 226 0.13 -22.09 0.49
C LYS A 226 1.20 -21.07 0.80
N LEU A 227 0.86 -19.96 1.46
CA LEU A 227 1.87 -19.02 1.93
C LEU A 227 2.84 -19.73 2.87
N LEU A 228 2.33 -20.49 3.85
CA LEU A 228 3.15 -21.31 4.73
C LEU A 228 3.98 -22.34 3.97
N TYR A 229 3.40 -23.01 2.98
CA TYR A 229 4.13 -23.95 2.11
C TYR A 229 5.26 -23.26 1.34
N LEU A 230 5.01 -22.10 0.74
CA LEU A 230 5.98 -21.34 -0.05
C LEU A 230 7.07 -20.69 0.83
N GLU A 231 6.75 -20.35 2.08
CA GLU A 231 7.72 -19.94 3.10
C GLU A 231 8.60 -21.13 3.54
N ASN A 232 8.03 -22.34 3.62
CA ASN A 232 8.69 -23.53 4.19
C ASN A 232 9.26 -24.54 3.16
N ARG A 233 9.16 -24.29 1.85
CA ARG A 233 9.62 -25.20 0.78
C ARG A 233 11.13 -25.53 0.77
N GLY A 234 11.90 -25.03 1.74
CA GLY A 234 13.31 -25.33 1.97
C GLY A 234 13.62 -26.14 3.24
N PHE A 235 12.61 -26.67 3.95
CA PHE A 235 12.77 -27.41 5.21
C PHE A 235 12.47 -28.92 5.12
N PHE A 236 12.22 -29.46 3.92
CA PHE A 236 12.00 -30.90 3.69
C PHE A 236 12.83 -31.38 2.49
#